data_AF-A0A3S4RNW4-F1
#
_entry.id   AF-A0A3S4RNW4-F1
#
_cell.length_a   1.000
_cell.length_b   1.000
_cell.length_c   1.000
_cell.angle_alpha   90.00
_cell.angle_beta   90.00
_cell.angle_gamma   90.00
#
_symmetry.space_group_name_H-M   'P 1'
#
loop_
_entity.id
_entity.type
_entity.pdbx_description
1 polymer ?
#
loop_
_entity_poly.entity_id
_entity_poly.type
_entity_poly.pdbx_seq_one_letter_code
_entity_poly.pdbx_strand_id
1 'polypeptide(L)'
;MRTLIDFDDAPVFAVPTAAGLREGVLLDGPQGWGEFSPPAGADDALAARWLTAAMEPSTVGWPDAVRGRVPVSDGLRPVVEVDDVAAAVDAIMRVADDVELVEVICRSCDDARSVRRLVDVPVAVDAALLAVDPQCADVAVLRCGALGGVRRALRRAEKLGLPAVVNFTGTTSIGLAADVALAAALPDLPFACGQVPEWLRDSDVVSSPRSLVPSDGHLPAAPMPAAPDPARLARFAVTDPDVVGRWRDLLHRAAALI
;
A
#
# COMPACT_ATOMS: atom_id res chain seq x y z
N MET A 1 -23.89 2.72 9.36
CA MET A 1 -22.89 2.33 8.35
C MET A 1 -22.67 0.83 8.24
N ARG A 2 -23.11 0.02 9.23
CA ARG A 2 -22.97 -1.45 9.33
C ARG A 2 -23.75 -2.32 8.30
N THR A 3 -24.20 -1.78 7.17
CA THR A 3 -25.23 -2.44 6.32
C THR A 3 -24.88 -2.63 4.85
N LEU A 4 -23.64 -2.37 4.42
CA LEU A 4 -23.29 -2.42 2.98
C LEU A 4 -22.30 -3.52 2.59
N ILE A 5 -21.59 -4.10 3.55
CA ILE A 5 -20.61 -5.16 3.31
C ILE A 5 -20.90 -6.28 4.31
N ASP A 6 -20.99 -7.50 3.82
CA ASP A 6 -21.06 -8.70 4.65
C ASP A 6 -19.65 -9.13 5.03
N PHE A 7 -19.31 -9.02 6.31
CA PHE A 7 -17.99 -9.41 6.83
C PHE A 7 -17.92 -10.91 7.18
N ASP A 8 -19.05 -11.54 7.47
CA ASP A 8 -19.07 -12.94 7.89
C ASP A 8 -18.82 -13.86 6.70
N ASP A 9 -19.39 -13.52 5.54
CA ASP A 9 -19.23 -14.29 4.30
C ASP A 9 -18.12 -13.75 3.36
N ALA A 10 -17.37 -12.74 3.79
CA ALA A 10 -16.26 -12.19 3.02
C ALA A 10 -15.16 -13.25 2.79
N PRO A 11 -14.76 -13.53 1.54
CA PRO A 11 -13.80 -14.59 1.25
C PRO A 11 -12.40 -14.23 1.76
N VAL A 12 -11.82 -15.16 2.52
CA VAL A 12 -10.42 -15.14 2.92
C VAL A 12 -9.60 -15.84 1.85
N PHE A 13 -8.53 -15.19 1.39
CA PHE A 13 -7.62 -15.75 0.40
C PHE A 13 -6.22 -15.93 0.96
N ALA A 14 -5.45 -16.83 0.36
CA ALA A 14 -4.02 -16.98 0.57
C ALA A 14 -3.34 -17.24 -0.78
N VAL A 15 -2.46 -16.33 -1.21
CA VAL A 15 -1.69 -16.46 -2.45
C VAL A 15 -0.22 -16.74 -2.14
N PRO A 16 0.46 -17.64 -2.86
CA PRO A 16 1.86 -17.93 -2.61
C PRO A 16 2.75 -16.81 -3.17
N THR A 17 3.72 -16.39 -2.36
CA THR A 17 4.78 -15.42 -2.71
C THR A 17 6.16 -15.99 -2.36
N ALA A 18 7.23 -15.33 -2.81
CA ALA A 18 8.59 -15.73 -2.45
C ALA A 18 8.88 -15.65 -0.94
N ALA A 19 8.15 -14.79 -0.21
CA ALA A 19 8.28 -14.60 1.23
C ALA A 19 7.31 -15.46 2.06
N GLY A 20 6.53 -16.34 1.42
CA GLY A 20 5.48 -17.14 2.06
C GLY A 20 4.08 -16.79 1.56
N LEU A 21 3.05 -17.19 2.30
CA LEU A 21 1.66 -16.89 1.95
C LEU A 21 1.34 -15.43 2.24
N ARG A 22 0.73 -14.75 1.26
CA ARG A 22 0.06 -13.47 1.48
C ARG A 22 -1.43 -13.74 1.65
N GLU A 23 -1.92 -13.45 2.84
CA GLU A 23 -3.32 -13.64 3.21
C GLU A 23 -4.07 -12.31 3.27
N GLY A 24 -5.38 -12.37 3.13
CA GLY A 24 -6.27 -11.22 3.30
C GLY A 24 -7.73 -11.58 3.10
N VAL A 25 -8.59 -10.57 3.18
CA VAL A 25 -10.04 -10.68 2.99
C VAL A 25 -10.46 -9.78 1.83
N LEU A 26 -11.28 -10.28 0.91
CA LEU A 26 -11.88 -9.45 -0.12
C LEU A 26 -13.26 -8.98 0.34
N LEU A 27 -13.51 -7.68 0.23
CA LEU A 27 -14.74 -7.04 0.67
C LEU A 27 -15.57 -6.67 -0.56
N ASP A 28 -16.71 -7.33 -0.73
CA ASP A 28 -17.70 -6.98 -1.75
C ASP A 28 -18.67 -5.93 -1.21
N GLY A 29 -18.93 -4.89 -1.99
CA GLY A 29 -19.84 -3.82 -1.64
C GLY A 29 -20.52 -3.23 -2.88
N PRO A 30 -21.49 -2.31 -2.68
CA PRO A 30 -22.33 -1.81 -3.76
C PRO A 30 -21.59 -1.08 -4.89
N GLN A 31 -20.35 -0.61 -4.65
CA GLN A 31 -19.52 0.05 -5.66
C GLN A 31 -18.42 -0.85 -6.22
N GLY A 32 -18.21 -2.05 -5.68
CA GLY A 32 -17.20 -2.99 -6.14
C GLY A 32 -16.44 -3.66 -5.01
N TRP A 33 -15.19 -4.00 -5.28
CA TRP A 33 -14.37 -4.82 -4.38
C TRP A 33 -13.28 -4.01 -3.71
N GLY A 34 -12.85 -4.44 -2.53
CA GLY A 34 -11.64 -3.98 -1.87
C GLY A 34 -10.89 -5.10 -1.17
N GLU A 35 -9.64 -4.86 -0.81
CA GLU A 35 -8.78 -5.85 -0.15
C GLU A 35 -8.39 -5.37 1.25
N PHE A 36 -8.72 -6.18 2.25
CA PHE A 36 -8.27 -6.03 3.62
C PHE A 36 -7.12 -7.01 3.90
N SER A 37 -5.88 -6.54 3.81
CA SER A 37 -4.66 -7.34 4.07
C SER A 37 -3.58 -6.56 4.84
N PRO A 38 -3.88 -6.06 6.06
CA PRO A 38 -2.89 -5.38 6.89
C PRO A 38 -1.63 -6.23 7.09
N PRO A 39 -0.46 -5.59 7.30
CA PRO A 39 0.79 -6.31 7.52
C PRO A 39 0.72 -7.17 8.78
N ALA A 40 1.53 -8.24 8.83
CA ALA A 40 1.64 -9.07 10.02
C ALA A 40 2.04 -8.22 11.25
N GLY A 41 1.38 -8.49 12.38
CA GLY A 41 1.61 -7.74 13.63
C GLY A 41 0.94 -6.36 13.70
N ALA A 42 0.12 -5.99 12.71
CA ALA A 42 -0.71 -4.78 12.80
C ALA A 42 -1.58 -4.80 14.06
N ASP A 43 -1.58 -3.69 14.82
CA ASP A 43 -2.54 -3.48 15.90
C ASP A 43 -3.94 -3.18 15.34
N ASP A 44 -4.95 -3.20 16.21
CA ASP A 44 -6.34 -2.98 15.79
C ASP A 44 -6.54 -1.59 15.15
N ALA A 45 -5.75 -0.58 15.56
CA ALA A 45 -5.84 0.78 15.01
C ALA A 45 -5.29 0.86 13.58
N LEU A 46 -4.18 0.18 13.28
CA LEU A 46 -3.64 0.05 11.94
C LEU A 46 -4.59 -0.80 11.09
N ALA A 47 -5.10 -1.91 11.62
CA ALA A 47 -6.10 -2.73 10.94
C ALA A 47 -7.35 -1.92 10.58
N ALA A 48 -7.86 -1.06 11.48
CA ALA A 48 -8.99 -0.17 11.21
C ALA A 48 -8.73 0.80 10.04
N ARG A 49 -7.49 1.28 9.88
CA ARG A 49 -7.11 2.08 8.71
C ARG A 49 -7.15 1.24 7.43
N TRP A 50 -6.54 0.07 7.44
CA TRP A 50 -6.58 -0.86 6.31
C TRP A 50 -8.02 -1.25 5.93
N LEU A 51 -8.90 -1.46 6.91
CA LEU A 51 -10.31 -1.72 6.67
C LEU A 51 -10.99 -0.51 6.03
N THR A 52 -10.73 0.71 6.51
CA THR A 52 -11.28 1.91 5.85
C THR A 52 -10.80 2.02 4.40
N ALA A 53 -9.53 1.70 4.13
CA ALA A 53 -8.99 1.71 2.77
C ALA A 53 -9.68 0.67 1.87
N ALA A 54 -9.92 -0.53 2.39
CA ALA A 54 -10.61 -1.60 1.69
C ALA A 54 -12.10 -1.28 1.43
N MET A 55 -12.75 -0.59 2.35
CA MET A 55 -14.16 -0.20 2.21
C MET A 55 -14.37 0.93 1.18
N GLU A 56 -13.36 1.77 0.96
CA GLU A 56 -13.48 2.94 0.08
C GLU A 56 -13.88 2.56 -1.36
N PRO A 57 -13.16 1.68 -2.08
CA PRO A 57 -13.57 1.26 -3.42
C PRO A 57 -14.86 0.44 -3.43
N SER A 58 -15.19 -0.27 -2.35
CA SER A 58 -16.38 -1.12 -2.31
C SER A 58 -17.67 -0.38 -1.98
N THR A 59 -17.60 0.84 -1.40
CA THR A 59 -18.80 1.58 -0.96
C THR A 59 -18.95 2.98 -1.52
N VAL A 60 -17.85 3.67 -1.85
CA VAL A 60 -17.89 5.08 -2.30
C VAL A 60 -17.17 5.28 -3.64
N GLY A 61 -16.18 4.45 -3.96
CA GLY A 61 -15.26 4.68 -5.08
C GLY A 61 -14.17 5.71 -4.73
N TRP A 62 -13.21 5.92 -5.61
CA TRP A 62 -12.09 6.86 -5.39
C TRP A 62 -12.38 8.26 -5.95
N PRO A 63 -11.60 9.28 -5.56
CA PRO A 63 -11.54 10.55 -6.28
C PRO A 63 -11.14 10.38 -7.75
N ASP A 64 -11.54 11.33 -8.59
CA ASP A 64 -11.18 11.32 -10.01
C ASP A 64 -9.66 11.37 -10.19
N ALA A 65 -9.17 10.50 -11.07
CA ALA A 65 -7.77 10.50 -11.47
C ALA A 65 -7.47 11.71 -12.34
N VAL A 66 -6.33 12.36 -12.10
CA VAL A 66 -5.80 13.44 -12.96
C VAL A 66 -4.86 12.91 -14.04
N ARG A 67 -4.53 11.60 -14.00
CA ARG A 67 -3.74 10.89 -15.01
C ARG A 67 -4.26 9.46 -15.23
N GLY A 68 -4.20 8.99 -16.48
CA GLY A 68 -4.72 7.66 -16.87
C GLY A 68 -3.75 6.50 -16.67
N ARG A 69 -2.47 6.77 -16.40
CA ARG A 69 -1.43 5.77 -16.10
C ARG A 69 -0.49 6.34 -15.04
N VAL A 70 0.11 5.45 -14.26
CA VAL A 70 1.12 5.82 -13.24
C VAL A 70 2.43 5.10 -13.53
N PRO A 71 3.59 5.78 -13.44
CA PRO A 71 4.89 5.14 -13.55
C PRO A 71 5.15 4.24 -12.35
N VAL A 72 5.76 3.09 -12.58
CA VAL A 72 6.14 2.14 -11.54
C VAL A 72 7.61 1.80 -11.66
N SER A 73 8.28 1.63 -10.53
CA SER A 73 9.70 1.27 -10.49
C SER A 73 9.91 -0.12 -11.12
N ASP A 74 10.95 -0.26 -11.93
CA ASP A 74 11.41 -1.52 -12.52
C ASP A 74 12.34 -2.32 -11.59
N GLY A 75 12.81 -1.70 -10.50
CA GLY A 75 13.60 -2.33 -9.46
C GLY A 75 13.24 -1.87 -8.05
N LEU A 76 13.88 -2.50 -7.06
CA LEU A 76 13.68 -2.19 -5.66
C LEU A 76 14.35 -0.84 -5.33
N ARG A 77 13.52 0.15 -5.00
CA ARG A 77 13.99 1.39 -4.37
C ARG A 77 14.72 1.04 -3.07
N PRO A 78 15.96 1.52 -2.82
CA PRO A 78 16.66 1.19 -1.60
C PRO A 78 15.85 1.61 -0.37
N VAL A 79 15.73 0.68 0.56
CA VAL A 79 15.13 0.89 1.87
C VAL A 79 16.22 0.62 2.90
N VAL A 80 16.53 1.61 3.73
CA VAL A 80 17.56 1.52 4.77
C VAL A 80 16.91 1.62 6.13
N GLU A 81 17.06 0.58 6.94
CA GLU A 81 16.68 0.60 8.35
C GLU A 81 17.76 1.32 9.17
N VAL A 82 17.33 2.21 10.07
CA VAL A 82 18.22 3.02 10.89
C VAL A 82 18.14 2.58 12.34
N ASP A 83 19.03 1.65 12.68
CA ASP A 83 19.37 1.33 14.07
C ASP A 83 20.55 2.16 14.57
N ASP A 84 21.49 2.46 13.67
CA ASP A 84 22.63 3.35 13.88
C ASP A 84 22.77 4.30 12.69
N VAL A 85 22.90 5.60 12.97
CA VAL A 85 22.93 6.64 11.94
C VAL A 85 24.17 6.51 11.05
N ALA A 86 25.34 6.21 11.61
CA ALA A 86 26.58 6.14 10.84
C ALA A 86 26.54 4.95 9.87
N ALA A 87 26.09 3.78 10.35
CA ALA A 87 25.92 2.60 9.52
C ALA A 87 24.90 2.83 8.39
N ALA A 88 23.79 3.52 8.67
CA ALA A 88 22.79 3.87 7.67
C ALA A 88 23.35 4.82 6.60
N VAL A 89 24.08 5.85 7.01
CA VAL A 89 24.75 6.78 6.08
C VAL A 89 25.73 6.03 5.18
N ASP A 90 26.56 5.16 5.74
CA ASP A 90 27.49 4.34 4.96
C ASP A 90 26.76 3.43 3.96
N ALA A 91 25.60 2.88 4.33
CA ALA A 91 24.77 2.07 3.44
C ALA A 91 24.19 2.91 2.28
N ILE A 92 23.71 4.12 2.59
CA ILE A 92 23.16 5.05 1.60
C ILE A 92 24.24 5.50 0.61
N MET A 93 25.43 5.87 1.10
CA MET A 93 26.53 6.34 0.25
C MET A 93 26.98 5.30 -0.79
N ARG A 94 26.77 4.00 -0.55
CA ARG A 94 27.10 2.94 -1.52
C ARG A 94 26.17 2.89 -2.73
N VAL A 95 25.00 3.52 -2.66
CA VAL A 95 23.98 3.50 -3.73
C VAL A 95 23.55 4.90 -4.16
N ALA A 96 24.07 5.95 -3.53
CA ALA A 96 23.59 7.33 -3.68
C ALA A 96 23.68 7.85 -5.12
N ASP A 97 24.70 7.44 -5.88
CA ASP A 97 24.90 7.87 -7.27
C ASP A 97 23.92 7.22 -8.26
N ASP A 98 23.26 6.13 -7.86
CA ASP A 98 22.40 5.31 -8.73
C ASP A 98 20.90 5.52 -8.48
N VAL A 99 20.52 6.36 -7.49
CA VAL A 99 19.13 6.49 -7.05
C VAL A 99 18.67 7.92 -6.85
N GLU A 100 17.40 8.18 -7.19
CA GLU A 100 16.78 9.51 -7.08
C GLU A 100 16.38 9.86 -5.64
N LEU A 101 16.19 8.84 -4.78
CA LEU A 101 15.88 8.98 -3.36
C LEU A 101 16.14 7.65 -2.65
N VAL A 102 16.33 7.69 -1.33
CA VAL A 102 16.35 6.51 -0.47
C VAL A 102 15.20 6.56 0.54
N GLU A 103 14.48 5.46 0.71
CA GLU A 103 13.54 5.33 1.81
C GLU A 103 14.27 4.93 3.09
N VAL A 104 14.02 5.65 4.17
CA VAL A 104 14.58 5.40 5.50
C VAL A 104 13.48 4.96 6.45
N ILE A 105 13.69 3.81 7.09
CA ILE A 105 12.86 3.30 8.17
C ILE A 105 13.58 3.55 9.49
N CYS A 106 12.98 4.34 10.38
CA CYS A 106 13.59 4.71 11.64
C CYS A 106 12.55 4.86 12.73
N ARG A 107 13.01 4.83 13.99
CA ARG A 107 12.14 4.91 15.17
C ARG A 107 11.78 6.34 15.56
N SER A 108 12.56 7.32 15.09
CA SER A 108 12.40 8.72 15.50
C SER A 108 12.66 9.68 14.34
N CYS A 109 12.03 10.86 14.41
CA CYS A 109 12.31 11.97 13.49
C CYS A 109 13.77 12.47 13.61
N ASP A 110 14.40 12.30 14.78
CA ASP A 110 15.78 12.72 15.00
C ASP A 110 16.77 11.85 14.22
N ASP A 111 16.52 10.55 14.14
CA ASP A 111 17.34 9.63 13.33
C ASP A 111 17.23 9.97 11.83
N ALA A 112 16.00 10.13 11.32
CA ALA A 112 15.76 10.56 9.93
C ALA A 112 16.47 11.88 9.60
N ARG A 113 16.36 12.88 10.50
CA ARG A 113 17.01 14.18 10.31
C ARG A 113 18.53 14.08 10.36
N SER A 114 19.06 13.19 11.20
CA SER A 114 20.50 12.97 11.31
C SER A 114 21.07 12.35 10.04
N VAL A 115 20.40 11.32 9.51
CA VAL A 115 20.75 10.72 8.21
C VAL A 115 20.66 11.76 7.10
N ARG A 116 19.54 12.47 6.99
CA ARG A 116 19.29 13.51 5.99
C ARG A 116 20.35 14.62 5.95
N ARG A 117 20.94 14.97 7.10
CA ARG A 117 21.99 16.00 7.16
C ARG A 117 23.36 15.51 6.66
N LEU A 118 23.54 14.21 6.52
CA LEU A 118 24.82 13.57 6.23
C LEU A 118 24.87 12.93 4.84
N VAL A 119 23.77 12.97 4.08
CA VAL A 119 23.67 12.43 2.71
C VAL A 119 23.11 13.48 1.76
N ASP A 120 23.56 13.48 0.51
CA ASP A 120 23.07 14.40 -0.52
C ASP A 120 21.83 13.86 -1.26
N VAL A 121 21.61 12.55 -1.23
CA VAL A 121 20.44 11.91 -1.85
C VAL A 121 19.17 12.20 -1.04
N PRO A 122 18.03 12.55 -1.67
CA PRO A 122 16.79 12.82 -0.96
C PRO A 122 16.36 11.67 -0.04
N VAL A 123 16.05 12.01 1.22
CA VAL A 123 15.57 11.03 2.20
C VAL A 123 14.04 11.02 2.20
N ALA A 124 13.46 9.85 1.92
CA ALA A 124 12.03 9.61 2.01
C ALA A 124 11.70 8.85 3.30
N VAL A 125 10.61 9.22 3.98
CA VAL A 125 10.12 8.47 5.16
C VAL A 125 8.61 8.34 5.13
N ASP A 126 8.07 7.39 5.91
CA ASP A 126 6.63 7.18 6.01
C ASP A 126 5.89 8.45 6.46
N ALA A 127 4.77 8.75 5.80
CA ALA A 127 3.93 9.89 6.14
C ALA A 127 3.36 9.87 7.58
N ALA A 128 3.41 8.74 8.27
CA ALA A 128 3.14 8.64 9.71
C ALA A 128 4.24 9.29 10.55
N LEU A 129 5.51 9.15 10.17
CA LEU A 129 6.62 9.81 10.88
C LEU A 129 6.59 11.32 10.66
N LEU A 130 6.34 11.75 9.41
CA LEU A 130 6.19 13.17 9.04
C LEU A 130 5.00 13.86 9.73
N ALA A 131 4.06 13.12 10.30
CA ALA A 131 2.99 13.69 11.13
C ALA A 131 3.53 14.40 12.37
N VAL A 132 4.60 13.83 12.92
CA VAL A 132 5.20 14.26 14.18
C VAL A 132 6.11 15.45 13.90
N ASP A 133 6.95 15.34 12.87
CA ASP A 133 7.75 16.43 12.35
C ASP A 133 7.90 16.36 10.82
N PRO A 134 7.24 17.25 10.05
CA PRO A 134 7.39 17.32 8.60
C PRO A 134 8.81 17.70 8.13
N GLN A 135 9.68 18.22 8.99
CA GLN A 135 11.03 18.65 8.61
C GLN A 135 12.09 17.55 8.70
N CYS A 136 11.71 16.32 9.10
CA CYS A 136 12.66 15.24 9.32
C CYS A 136 13.13 14.53 8.03
N ALA A 137 12.44 14.73 6.91
CA ALA A 137 12.75 14.13 5.61
C ALA A 137 12.43 15.08 4.45
N ASP A 138 12.83 14.71 3.23
CA ASP A 138 12.60 15.49 2.01
C ASP A 138 11.35 15.03 1.24
N VAL A 139 11.01 13.74 1.35
CA VAL A 139 9.94 13.11 0.57
C VAL A 139 9.00 12.31 1.49
N ALA A 140 7.69 12.43 1.25
CA ALA A 140 6.67 11.63 1.93
C ALA A 140 6.42 10.30 1.22
N VAL A 141 6.59 9.18 1.93
CA VAL A 141 6.15 7.87 1.47
C VAL A 141 4.69 7.67 1.86
N LEU A 142 3.84 7.51 0.86
CA LEU A 142 2.41 7.29 1.02
C LEU A 142 2.07 5.81 0.77
N ARG A 143 1.35 5.20 1.72
CA ARG A 143 0.84 3.83 1.64
C ARG A 143 -0.67 3.86 1.86
N CYS A 144 -1.45 3.50 0.84
CA CYS A 144 -2.89 3.73 0.86
C CYS A 144 -3.58 3.00 2.03
N GLY A 145 -3.25 1.72 2.23
CA GLY A 145 -3.77 0.90 3.34
C GLY A 145 -3.48 1.52 4.72
N ALA A 146 -2.21 1.88 4.97
CA ALA A 146 -1.78 2.42 6.26
C ALA A 146 -2.36 3.82 6.57
N LEU A 147 -2.64 4.63 5.54
CA LEU A 147 -3.25 5.96 5.67
C LEU A 147 -4.79 5.91 5.70
N GLY A 148 -5.38 4.75 5.42
CA GLY A 148 -6.81 4.53 5.49
C GLY A 148 -7.58 4.97 4.26
N GLY A 149 -7.00 4.77 3.08
CA GLY A 149 -7.65 5.00 1.79
C GLY A 149 -7.11 6.22 1.05
N VAL A 150 -7.48 6.29 -0.23
CA VAL A 150 -7.06 7.30 -1.20
C VAL A 150 -7.38 8.70 -0.70
N ARG A 151 -8.63 8.97 -0.28
CA ARG A 151 -9.01 10.32 0.19
C ARG A 151 -8.23 10.76 1.42
N ARG A 152 -7.99 9.85 2.38
CA ARG A 152 -7.22 10.17 3.58
C ARG A 152 -5.75 10.40 3.24
N ALA A 153 -5.19 9.59 2.34
CA ALA A 153 -3.84 9.74 1.86
C ALA A 153 -3.63 11.06 1.09
N LEU A 154 -4.57 11.48 0.23
CA LEU A 154 -4.51 12.77 -0.47
C LEU A 154 -4.55 13.95 0.51
N ARG A 155 -5.45 13.94 1.50
CA ARG A 155 -5.47 14.98 2.55
C ARG A 155 -4.18 15.02 3.35
N ARG A 156 -3.55 13.86 3.56
CA ARG A 156 -2.26 13.78 4.25
C ARG A 156 -1.15 14.39 3.39
N ALA A 157 -1.09 14.06 2.12
CA ALA A 157 -0.12 14.61 1.17
C ALA A 157 -0.24 16.14 1.09
N GLU A 158 -1.46 16.66 0.93
CA GLU A 158 -1.75 18.10 0.92
C GLU A 158 -1.28 18.78 2.20
N LYS A 159 -1.60 18.22 3.37
CA LYS A 159 -1.19 18.78 4.66
C LYS A 159 0.32 18.77 4.87
N LEU A 160 1.03 17.75 4.37
CA LEU A 160 2.47 17.67 4.48
C LEU A 160 3.17 18.69 3.57
N GLY A 161 2.61 18.96 2.39
CA GLY A 161 3.18 19.94 1.45
C GLY A 161 4.57 19.55 0.93
N LEU A 162 4.92 18.26 0.98
CA LEU A 162 6.18 17.70 0.51
C LEU A 162 5.96 16.94 -0.80
N PRO A 163 7.01 16.79 -1.65
CA PRO A 163 7.03 15.77 -2.70
C PRO A 163 6.65 14.40 -2.13
N ALA A 164 5.91 13.61 -2.90
CA ALA A 164 5.42 12.32 -2.43
C ALA A 164 5.77 11.19 -3.41
N VAL A 165 6.00 10.01 -2.85
CA VAL A 165 6.07 8.74 -3.56
C VAL A 165 4.98 7.83 -3.02
N VAL A 166 4.25 7.16 -3.91
CA VAL A 166 3.29 6.13 -3.52
C VAL A 166 4.00 4.79 -3.52
N ASN A 167 4.12 4.16 -2.36
CA ASN A 167 4.77 2.86 -2.23
C ASN A 167 3.71 1.76 -2.15
N PHE A 168 3.90 0.71 -2.95
CA PHE A 168 2.97 -0.42 -3.04
C PHE A 168 3.23 -1.42 -1.92
N THR A 169 2.17 -1.94 -1.31
CA THR A 169 2.25 -2.69 -0.04
C THR A 169 2.16 -4.21 -0.19
N GLY A 170 2.40 -4.71 -1.41
CA GLY A 170 2.43 -6.16 -1.66
C GLY A 170 1.07 -6.83 -1.60
N THR A 171 0.03 -6.17 -2.10
CA THR A 171 -1.36 -6.63 -2.16
C THR A 171 -1.67 -7.33 -3.48
N THR A 172 -2.85 -7.96 -3.61
CA THR A 172 -3.34 -8.46 -4.91
C THR A 172 -3.66 -7.30 -5.85
N SER A 173 -4.06 -7.57 -7.09
CA SER A 173 -4.49 -6.50 -8.00
C SER A 173 -5.68 -5.68 -7.47
N ILE A 174 -6.49 -6.24 -6.57
CA ILE A 174 -7.62 -5.52 -5.95
C ILE A 174 -7.10 -4.45 -4.99
N GLY A 175 -6.19 -4.80 -4.07
CA GLY A 175 -5.57 -3.83 -3.17
C GLY A 175 -4.65 -2.84 -3.89
N LEU A 176 -3.85 -3.33 -4.85
CA LEU A 176 -2.91 -2.51 -5.62
C LEU A 176 -3.62 -1.43 -6.43
N ALA A 177 -4.85 -1.68 -6.87
CA ALA A 177 -5.66 -0.68 -7.57
C ALA A 177 -5.92 0.57 -6.71
N ALA A 178 -6.01 0.44 -5.37
CA ALA A 178 -6.14 1.59 -4.47
C ALA A 178 -4.85 2.42 -4.37
N ASP A 179 -3.69 1.77 -4.38
CA ASP A 179 -2.40 2.48 -4.44
C ASP A 179 -2.24 3.19 -5.79
N VAL A 180 -2.63 2.54 -6.90
CA VAL A 180 -2.62 3.15 -8.24
C VAL A 180 -3.59 4.35 -8.31
N ALA A 181 -4.79 4.24 -7.73
CA ALA A 181 -5.75 5.32 -7.69
C ALA A 181 -5.22 6.53 -6.89
N LEU A 182 -4.53 6.29 -5.76
CA LEU A 182 -3.85 7.35 -5.02
C LEU A 182 -2.80 8.06 -5.89
N ALA A 183 -1.91 7.30 -6.52
CA ALA A 183 -0.89 7.87 -7.41
C ALA A 183 -1.51 8.64 -8.59
N ALA A 184 -2.63 8.15 -9.13
CA ALA A 184 -3.32 8.77 -10.24
C ALA A 184 -4.07 10.06 -9.86
N ALA A 185 -4.44 10.22 -8.59
CA ALA A 185 -5.17 11.38 -8.08
C ALA A 185 -4.27 12.48 -7.48
N LEU A 186 -3.00 12.19 -7.16
CA LEU A 186 -2.07 13.22 -6.68
C LEU A 186 -1.86 14.34 -7.72
N PRO A 187 -1.76 15.62 -7.32
CA PRO A 187 -1.46 16.70 -8.28
C PRO A 187 -0.14 16.47 -9.01
N ASP A 188 0.91 16.16 -8.25
CA ASP A 188 2.25 15.88 -8.75
C ASP A 188 2.68 14.45 -8.36
N LEU A 189 3.39 13.79 -9.27
CA LEU A 189 3.95 12.45 -9.05
C LEU A 189 5.39 12.43 -9.59
N PRO A 190 6.34 13.05 -8.87
CA PRO A 190 7.71 13.26 -9.36
C PRO A 190 8.55 11.98 -9.39
N PHE A 191 8.11 10.91 -8.69
CA PHE A 191 8.82 9.64 -8.59
C PHE A 191 7.98 8.49 -9.12
N ALA A 192 8.64 7.48 -9.69
CA ALA A 192 8.00 6.21 -9.97
C ALA A 192 7.43 5.57 -8.68
N CYS A 193 6.23 5.00 -8.78
CA CYS A 193 5.59 4.32 -7.66
C CYS A 193 6.36 3.04 -7.27
N GLY A 194 5.99 2.46 -6.14
CA GLY A 194 6.60 1.23 -5.63
C GLY A 194 6.60 0.08 -6.64
N GLN A 195 7.45 -0.92 -6.38
CA GLN A 195 7.55 -2.10 -7.22
C GLN A 195 6.26 -2.91 -7.17
N VAL A 196 5.79 -3.35 -8.34
CA VAL A 196 4.66 -4.26 -8.43
C VAL A 196 5.09 -5.68 -8.03
N PRO A 197 4.33 -6.40 -7.20
CA PRO A 197 4.72 -7.74 -6.80
C PRO A 197 4.78 -8.70 -8.00
N GLU A 198 5.94 -9.34 -8.21
CA GLU A 198 6.17 -10.22 -9.36
C GLU A 198 5.22 -11.42 -9.39
N TRP A 199 4.82 -11.89 -8.21
CA TRP A 199 3.92 -13.04 -8.05
C TRP A 199 2.51 -12.79 -8.59
N LEU A 200 2.10 -11.54 -8.88
CA LEU A 200 0.78 -11.25 -9.45
C LEU A 200 0.55 -11.94 -10.81
N ARG A 201 1.61 -12.24 -11.57
CA ARG A 201 1.47 -12.96 -12.85
C ARG A 201 0.84 -14.33 -12.68
N ASP A 202 1.19 -15.03 -11.60
CA ASP A 202 0.83 -16.42 -11.37
C ASP A 202 -0.18 -16.62 -10.23
N SER A 203 -0.16 -15.73 -9.24
CA SER A 203 -0.78 -15.89 -7.92
C SER A 203 -1.70 -14.72 -7.56
N ASP A 204 -2.58 -14.34 -8.49
CA ASP A 204 -3.55 -13.26 -8.31
C ASP A 204 -5.00 -13.76 -8.37
N VAL A 205 -5.89 -13.06 -7.68
CA VAL A 205 -7.31 -13.41 -7.51
C VAL A 205 -8.19 -12.89 -8.64
N VAL A 206 -7.68 -12.02 -9.52
CA VAL A 206 -8.37 -11.53 -10.72
C VAL A 206 -7.90 -12.27 -11.97
N SER A 207 -8.68 -12.22 -13.06
CA SER A 207 -8.31 -12.83 -14.34
C SER A 207 -7.00 -12.23 -14.90
N SER A 208 -6.23 -13.00 -15.69
CA SER A 208 -4.94 -12.54 -16.24
C SER A 208 -5.00 -11.19 -16.97
N PRO A 209 -6.01 -10.89 -17.82
CA PRO A 209 -6.10 -9.57 -18.48
C PRO A 209 -6.44 -8.41 -17.54
N ARG A 210 -6.88 -8.71 -16.31
CA ARG A 210 -7.24 -7.73 -15.28
C ARG A 210 -6.17 -7.60 -14.19
N SER A 211 -5.16 -8.44 -14.20
CA SER A 211 -4.05 -8.35 -13.25
C SER A 211 -3.23 -7.09 -13.53
N LEU A 212 -2.90 -6.34 -12.47
CA LEU A 212 -2.12 -5.12 -12.53
C LEU A 212 -0.63 -5.45 -12.66
N VAL A 213 -0.27 -5.89 -13.85
CA VAL A 213 1.11 -6.18 -14.24
C VAL A 213 1.63 -5.01 -15.10
N PRO A 214 2.84 -4.48 -14.83
CA PRO A 214 3.36 -3.33 -15.58
C PRO A 214 3.53 -3.60 -17.08
N SER A 215 3.17 -2.61 -17.90
CA SER A 215 3.50 -2.54 -19.32
C SER A 215 4.23 -1.23 -19.58
N ASP A 216 5.40 -1.29 -20.21
CA ASP A 216 6.25 -0.13 -20.50
C ASP A 216 6.53 0.74 -19.26
N GLY A 217 6.77 0.11 -18.11
CA GLY A 217 7.03 0.80 -16.83
C GLY A 217 5.82 1.52 -16.22
N HIS A 218 4.59 1.17 -16.64
CA HIS A 218 3.38 1.83 -16.16
C HIS A 218 2.26 0.86 -15.78
N LEU A 219 1.39 1.31 -14.87
CA LEU A 219 0.08 0.70 -14.59
C LEU A 219 -1.08 1.61 -15.02
N PRO A 220 -2.21 1.05 -15.51
CA PRO A 220 -3.39 1.83 -15.83
C PRO A 220 -4.15 2.26 -14.58
N ALA A 221 -4.60 3.52 -14.56
CA ALA A 221 -5.48 4.04 -13.51
C ALA A 221 -6.94 3.76 -13.87
N ALA A 222 -7.46 2.61 -13.41
CA ALA A 222 -8.87 2.28 -13.53
C ALA A 222 -9.69 3.01 -12.45
N PRO A 223 -10.95 3.41 -12.74
CA PRO A 223 -11.80 4.10 -11.76
C PRO A 223 -12.26 3.21 -10.60
N MET A 224 -12.11 1.88 -10.75
CA MET A 224 -12.47 0.89 -9.74
C MET A 224 -11.60 -0.37 -9.88
N PRO A 225 -11.44 -1.18 -8.82
CA PRO A 225 -10.77 -2.47 -8.89
C PRO A 225 -11.49 -3.45 -9.83
N ALA A 226 -10.75 -4.41 -10.38
CA ALA A 226 -11.36 -5.56 -11.04
C ALA A 226 -12.06 -6.47 -10.01
N ALA A 227 -13.20 -7.05 -10.38
CA ALA A 227 -13.81 -8.09 -9.58
C ALA A 227 -12.92 -9.36 -9.57
N PRO A 228 -12.90 -10.13 -8.46
CA PRO A 228 -12.19 -11.40 -8.42
C PRO A 228 -12.75 -12.37 -9.47
N ASP A 229 -11.85 -13.14 -10.06
CA ASP A 229 -12.23 -14.23 -10.95
C ASP A 229 -12.69 -15.43 -10.11
N PRO A 230 -13.90 -15.98 -10.31
CA PRO A 230 -14.44 -17.02 -9.45
C PRO A 230 -13.57 -18.29 -9.35
N ALA A 231 -12.92 -18.69 -10.46
CA ALA A 231 -12.08 -19.89 -10.47
C ALA A 231 -10.76 -19.66 -9.75
N ARG A 232 -10.15 -18.47 -9.91
CA ARG A 232 -8.93 -18.09 -9.19
C ARG A 232 -9.20 -17.87 -7.71
N LEU A 233 -10.31 -17.22 -7.36
CA LEU A 233 -10.72 -17.05 -5.97
C LEU A 233 -10.95 -18.41 -5.31
N ALA A 234 -11.65 -19.34 -5.96
CA ALA A 234 -11.82 -20.70 -5.43
C ALA A 234 -10.49 -21.44 -5.24
N ARG A 235 -9.52 -21.23 -6.15
CA ARG A 235 -8.17 -21.82 -6.05
C ARG A 235 -7.39 -21.31 -4.85
N PHE A 236 -7.51 -20.01 -4.53
CA PHE A 236 -6.75 -19.36 -3.46
C PHE A 236 -7.58 -19.17 -2.17
N ALA A 237 -8.80 -19.68 -2.13
CA ALA A 237 -9.66 -19.58 -0.97
C ALA A 237 -9.06 -20.35 0.21
N VAL A 238 -9.03 -19.70 1.37
CA VAL A 238 -8.68 -20.36 2.62
C VAL A 238 -9.93 -21.04 3.17
N THR A 239 -9.86 -22.36 3.34
CA THR A 239 -10.95 -23.18 3.89
C THR A 239 -10.68 -23.66 5.32
N ASP A 240 -9.48 -23.43 5.84
CA ASP A 240 -9.13 -23.75 7.22
C ASP A 240 -9.94 -22.84 8.18
N PRO A 241 -10.82 -23.41 9.02
CA PRO A 241 -11.70 -22.62 9.89
C PRO A 241 -10.94 -21.78 10.91
N ASP A 242 -9.76 -22.21 11.36
CA ASP A 242 -8.97 -21.46 12.34
C ASP A 242 -8.33 -20.23 11.68
N VAL A 243 -7.85 -20.37 10.45
CA VAL A 243 -7.29 -19.24 9.68
C VAL A 243 -8.40 -18.23 9.34
N VAL A 244 -9.54 -18.73 8.85
CA VAL A 244 -10.71 -17.89 8.55
C VAL A 244 -11.21 -17.17 9.81
N GLY A 245 -11.31 -17.88 10.93
CA GLY A 245 -11.72 -17.31 12.22
C GLY A 245 -10.82 -16.16 12.66
N ARG A 246 -9.49 -16.31 12.57
CA ARG A 246 -8.55 -15.23 12.91
C ARG A 246 -8.74 -13.98 12.05
N TRP A 247 -8.95 -14.15 10.75
CA TRP A 247 -9.19 -13.03 9.82
C TRP A 247 -10.51 -12.33 10.11
N ARG A 248 -11.58 -13.09 10.36
CA ARG A 248 -12.89 -12.54 10.76
C ARG A 248 -12.81 -11.78 12.08
N ASP A 249 -12.13 -12.33 13.08
CA ASP A 249 -11.95 -11.67 14.37
C ASP A 249 -11.19 -10.35 14.22
N LEU A 250 -10.10 -10.33 13.43
CA LEU A 250 -9.35 -9.10 13.14
C LEU A 250 -10.23 -8.08 12.41
N LEU A 251 -10.98 -8.50 11.40
CA LEU A 251 -11.90 -7.66 10.65
C LEU A 251 -12.96 -7.03 11.58
N HIS A 252 -13.53 -7.82 12.50
CA HIS A 252 -14.50 -7.33 13.48
C HIS A 252 -13.91 -6.36 14.52
N ARG A 253 -12.69 -6.62 15.02
CA ARG A 253 -12.00 -5.69 15.92
C ARG A 253 -11.68 -4.37 15.21
N ALA A 254 -11.19 -4.43 13.98
CA ALA A 254 -10.96 -3.25 13.14
C ALA A 254 -12.27 -2.48 12.87
N ALA A 255 -13.35 -3.19 12.56
CA ALA A 255 -14.67 -2.60 12.30
C ALA A 255 -15.28 -1.92 13.53
N ALA A 256 -14.93 -2.36 14.74
CA ALA A 256 -15.40 -1.72 15.97
C ALA A 256 -14.78 -0.33 16.22
N LEU A 257 -13.73 0.04 15.48
CA LEU A 257 -13.01 1.30 15.62
C LEU A 257 -13.35 2.36 14.55
N ILE A 258 -14.26 2.06 13.61
CA ILE A 258 -14.63 2.94 12.48
C ILE A 258 -16.13 3.24 12.44
#